data_AF-A0A7C5HMP8-F1
#
_entry.id   AF-A0A7C5HMP8-F1
#
_cell.length_a   1.000
_cell.length_b   1.000
_cell.length_c   1.000
_cell.angle_alpha   90.00
_cell.angle_beta   90.00
_cell.angle_gamma   90.00
#
_symmetry.space_group_name_H-M   'P 1'
#
loop_
_entity.id
_entity.type
_entity.pdbx_description
1 polymer ?
#
loop_
_entity_poly.entity_id
_entity_poly.type
_entity_poly.pdbx_seq_one_letter_code
_entity_poly.pdbx_strand_id
1 'polypeptide(L)'
;EFKMWKKEGYIDKLIVDNREYFFSRFLDNLFFLNKELEKRRLRKNERAENARKMLNERILNIRKGKKGVYRITAGITITLQEKDSYRVWLPVPTENMQIKNIKILKTDPVSYTISLKSKQRTVHFEAEQKTFGVEFQYDISEVLYDIDPNKVEGVESLDEYLSEKMPHISFTPYLRNLTNRIVGEEKNPYLKAKDIYHWITDNVGYTYVPEYSLFDNISEYVARNLRGDCGMHALLFITMCRIAGVPAKWQSGWYVTPNYASPHDWAQVYIKPYGWIPVDASFGNVRKNNELKRDFYFGALDAFRMISNEDFQVQFDPPKRYMRSDPIDNQRGEVENKKENIYYDKFKCEISVKRFNRIA
;
A
#
# COMPACT_ATOMS: atom_id res chain seq x y z
N GLU A 1 -21.57 -26.34 -0.72
CA GLU A 1 -20.61 -25.42 -0.07
C GLU A 1 -20.71 -23.98 -0.57
N PHE A 2 -20.72 -23.69 -1.88
CA PHE A 2 -20.80 -22.31 -2.40
C PHE A 2 -21.94 -21.45 -1.79
N LYS A 3 -23.18 -21.97 -1.70
CA LYS A 3 -24.30 -21.27 -1.06
C LYS A 3 -24.03 -20.91 0.41
N MET A 4 -23.33 -21.79 1.13
CA MET A 4 -22.91 -21.55 2.52
C MET A 4 -21.87 -20.44 2.57
N TRP A 5 -20.82 -20.50 1.73
CA TRP A 5 -19.81 -19.43 1.67
C TRP A 5 -20.41 -18.05 1.35
N LYS A 6 -21.45 -18.00 0.50
CA LYS A 6 -22.22 -16.77 0.26
C LYS A 6 -22.97 -16.30 1.51
N LYS A 7 -23.65 -17.22 2.21
CA LYS A 7 -24.42 -16.90 3.42
C LYS A 7 -23.53 -16.39 4.55
N GLU A 8 -22.35 -16.98 4.70
CA GLU A 8 -21.35 -16.62 5.71
C GLU A 8 -20.51 -15.38 5.32
N GLY A 9 -20.78 -14.75 4.17
CA GLY A 9 -20.07 -13.53 3.73
C GLY A 9 -18.64 -13.74 3.24
N TYR A 10 -18.23 -14.97 2.94
CA TYR A 10 -16.89 -15.25 2.40
C TYR A 10 -16.71 -14.93 0.92
N ILE A 11 -17.81 -14.65 0.21
CA ILE A 11 -17.81 -14.33 -1.21
C ILE A 11 -18.33 -12.92 -1.40
N ASP A 12 -17.44 -12.04 -1.82
CA ASP A 12 -17.79 -10.68 -2.22
C ASP A 12 -18.61 -10.72 -3.51
N LYS A 13 -19.76 -10.04 -3.50
CA LYS A 13 -20.71 -10.00 -4.61
C LYS A 13 -21.20 -8.59 -4.89
N LEU A 14 -21.54 -8.36 -6.14
CA LEU A 14 -22.19 -7.14 -6.63
C LEU A 14 -23.44 -7.54 -7.42
N ILE A 15 -24.50 -6.73 -7.36
CA ILE A 15 -25.67 -6.90 -8.22
C ILE A 15 -25.70 -5.74 -9.20
N VAL A 16 -25.66 -6.04 -10.49
CA VAL A 16 -25.76 -5.06 -11.59
C VAL A 16 -26.83 -5.55 -12.55
N ASP A 17 -27.83 -4.72 -12.86
CA ASP A 17 -28.94 -5.05 -13.76
C ASP A 17 -29.60 -6.41 -13.45
N ASN A 18 -29.90 -6.66 -12.17
CA ASN A 18 -30.45 -7.91 -11.64
C ASN A 18 -29.59 -9.16 -11.88
N ARG A 19 -28.31 -9.01 -12.23
CA ARG A 19 -27.34 -10.10 -12.35
C ARG A 19 -26.33 -10.03 -11.21
N GLU A 20 -26.00 -11.18 -10.66
CA GLU A 20 -25.04 -11.31 -9.57
C GLU A 20 -23.63 -11.54 -10.15
N TYR A 21 -22.70 -10.70 -9.76
CA TYR A 21 -21.28 -10.76 -10.10
C TYR A 21 -20.50 -11.09 -8.84
N PHE A 22 -19.42 -11.87 -8.99
CA PHE A 22 -18.53 -12.25 -7.89
C PHE A 22 -17.14 -11.70 -8.14
N PHE A 23 -16.50 -11.24 -7.09
CA PHE A 23 -15.13 -10.76 -7.19
C PHE A 23 -14.21 -11.90 -7.62
N SER A 24 -13.43 -11.71 -8.69
CA SER A 24 -12.66 -12.79 -9.33
C SER A 24 -11.66 -13.49 -8.39
N ARG A 25 -11.22 -12.81 -7.33
CA ARG A 25 -10.30 -13.36 -6.31
C ARG A 25 -10.99 -13.92 -5.07
N PHE A 26 -12.31 -14.15 -5.11
CA PHE A 26 -13.02 -14.69 -3.95
C PHE A 26 -12.43 -16.03 -3.47
N LEU A 27 -11.92 -16.87 -4.37
CA LEU A 27 -11.25 -18.13 -4.01
C LEU A 27 -9.96 -17.91 -3.20
N ASP A 28 -9.16 -16.90 -3.55
CA ASP A 28 -8.00 -16.52 -2.74
C ASP A 28 -8.46 -16.05 -1.35
N ASN A 29 -9.55 -15.26 -1.30
CA ASN A 29 -10.12 -14.74 -0.06
C ASN A 29 -10.67 -15.84 0.85
N LEU A 30 -11.22 -16.93 0.31
CA LEU A 30 -11.66 -18.07 1.12
C LEU A 30 -10.56 -18.60 2.04
N PHE A 31 -9.30 -18.62 1.57
CA PHE A 31 -8.16 -19.09 2.35
C PHE A 31 -7.74 -18.11 3.46
N PHE A 32 -8.00 -16.81 3.29
CA PHE A 32 -7.79 -15.83 4.37
C PHE A 32 -8.90 -15.89 5.42
N LEU A 33 -10.15 -16.04 4.97
CA LEU A 33 -11.34 -15.94 5.81
C LEU A 33 -11.66 -17.25 6.55
N ASN A 34 -11.17 -18.39 6.06
CA ASN A 34 -11.47 -19.69 6.64
C ASN A 34 -10.23 -20.61 6.69
N LYS A 35 -9.69 -20.79 7.90
CA LYS A 35 -8.52 -21.64 8.17
C LYS A 35 -8.72 -23.11 7.82
N GLU A 36 -9.95 -23.64 7.91
CA GLU A 36 -10.22 -25.02 7.51
C GLU A 36 -10.18 -25.19 5.99
N LEU A 37 -10.59 -24.17 5.23
CA LEU A 37 -10.42 -24.14 3.78
C LEU A 37 -8.95 -23.95 3.39
N GLU A 38 -8.18 -23.16 4.15
CA GLU A 38 -6.74 -23.00 3.92
C GLU A 38 -6.00 -24.34 3.94
N LYS A 39 -6.36 -25.26 4.86
CA LYS A 39 -5.79 -26.61 4.93
C LYS A 39 -6.03 -27.45 3.66
N ARG A 40 -7.06 -27.12 2.88
CA ARG A 40 -7.39 -27.81 1.61
C ARG A 40 -6.54 -27.33 0.43
N ARG A 41 -5.72 -26.30 0.62
CA ARG A 41 -4.91 -25.71 -0.45
C ARG A 41 -3.83 -26.70 -0.92
N LEU A 42 -4.03 -27.29 -2.10
CA LEU A 42 -3.11 -28.27 -2.68
C LEU A 42 -1.80 -27.64 -3.20
N ARG A 43 -1.86 -26.42 -3.72
CA ARG A 43 -0.71 -25.73 -4.32
C ARG A 43 -0.14 -24.69 -3.36
N LYS A 44 1.06 -24.97 -2.86
CA LYS A 44 1.90 -23.99 -2.17
C LYS A 44 2.62 -23.12 -3.19
N ASN A 45 2.71 -21.82 -2.89
CA ASN A 45 3.46 -20.89 -3.74
C ASN A 45 4.89 -20.80 -3.19
N GLU A 46 5.79 -21.62 -3.72
CA GLU A 46 7.18 -21.70 -3.26
C GLU A 46 7.90 -20.34 -3.30
N ARG A 47 7.62 -19.51 -4.32
CA ARG A 47 8.19 -18.16 -4.42
C ARG A 47 7.74 -17.28 -3.24
N ALA A 48 6.45 -17.33 -2.89
CA ALA A 48 5.90 -16.59 -1.76
C ALA A 48 6.44 -17.11 -0.42
N GLU A 49 6.62 -18.42 -0.27
CA GLU A 49 7.22 -19.01 0.94
C GLU A 49 8.69 -18.60 1.11
N ASN A 50 9.47 -18.61 0.04
CA ASN A 50 10.87 -18.18 0.06
C ASN A 50 10.97 -16.67 0.38
N ALA A 51 10.16 -15.83 -0.23
CA ALA A 51 10.07 -14.41 0.10
C ALA A 51 9.72 -14.19 1.59
N ARG A 52 8.78 -14.97 2.14
CA ARG A 52 8.40 -14.91 3.56
C ARG A 52 9.54 -15.34 4.49
N LYS A 53 10.32 -16.37 4.13
CA LYS A 53 11.50 -16.79 4.91
C LYS A 53 12.56 -15.68 4.94
N MET A 54 12.93 -15.15 3.77
CA MET A 54 13.88 -14.04 3.65
C MET A 54 13.44 -12.82 4.47
N LEU A 55 12.16 -12.46 4.38
CA LEU A 55 11.59 -11.35 5.14
C LEU A 55 11.67 -11.60 6.65
N ASN A 56 11.31 -12.79 7.12
CA ASN A 56 11.39 -13.14 8.54
C ASN A 56 12.83 -13.06 9.08
N GLU A 57 13.81 -13.51 8.30
CA GLU A 57 15.23 -13.39 8.65
C GLU A 57 15.69 -11.93 8.70
N ARG A 58 15.27 -11.09 7.74
CA ARG A 58 15.57 -9.66 7.76
C ARG A 58 14.99 -8.96 8.98
N ILE A 59 13.72 -9.23 9.34
CA ILE A 59 13.09 -8.69 10.56
C ILE A 59 13.97 -8.96 11.79
N LEU A 60 14.41 -10.21 11.98
CA LEU A 60 15.25 -10.60 13.11
C LEU A 60 16.63 -9.90 13.09
N ASN A 61 17.23 -9.75 11.92
CA ASN A 61 18.52 -9.07 11.78
C ASN A 61 18.43 -7.58 12.05
N ILE A 62 17.42 -6.89 11.53
CA ILE A 62 17.18 -5.46 11.76
C ILE A 62 17.01 -5.19 13.25
N ARG A 63 16.21 -6.01 13.95
CA ARG A 63 16.03 -5.90 15.42
C ARG A 63 17.31 -6.14 16.22
N LYS A 64 18.28 -6.88 15.66
CA LYS A 64 19.62 -7.05 16.25
C LYS A 64 20.59 -5.93 15.85
N GLY A 65 20.11 -4.83 15.26
CA GLY A 65 20.91 -3.70 14.80
C GLY A 65 21.64 -3.94 13.46
N LYS A 66 21.47 -5.10 12.82
CA LYS A 66 22.13 -5.45 11.55
C LYS A 66 21.36 -4.93 10.34
N LYS A 67 21.12 -3.61 10.31
CA LYS A 67 20.49 -2.89 9.18
C LYS A 67 21.38 -2.95 7.94
N GLY A 68 20.78 -2.89 6.77
CA GLY A 68 21.47 -2.82 5.49
C GLY A 68 20.91 -1.75 4.57
N VAL A 69 21.71 -1.41 3.57
CA VAL A 69 21.34 -0.56 2.44
C VAL A 69 21.39 -1.42 1.19
N TYR A 70 20.40 -1.28 0.32
CA TYR A 70 20.25 -2.12 -0.87
C TYR A 70 20.10 -1.25 -2.11
N ARG A 71 20.77 -1.65 -3.18
CA ARG A 71 20.61 -1.12 -4.53
C ARG A 71 19.72 -2.04 -5.33
N ILE A 72 18.58 -1.51 -5.76
CA ILE A 72 17.55 -2.26 -6.47
C ILE A 72 17.44 -1.70 -7.89
N THR A 73 17.42 -2.60 -8.87
CA THR A 73 17.04 -2.30 -10.26
C THR A 73 15.74 -3.02 -10.55
N ALA A 74 14.70 -2.25 -10.87
CA ALA A 74 13.36 -2.74 -11.14
C ALA A 74 12.74 -1.96 -12.29
N GLY A 75 11.59 -2.42 -12.78
CA GLY A 75 10.87 -1.73 -13.83
C GLY A 75 9.43 -2.20 -13.95
N ILE A 76 8.64 -1.43 -14.68
CA ILE A 76 7.26 -1.72 -15.00
C ILE A 76 7.05 -1.57 -16.50
N THR A 77 6.29 -2.49 -17.08
CA THR A 77 5.88 -2.47 -18.48
C THR A 77 4.37 -2.64 -18.57
N ILE A 78 3.72 -1.78 -19.34
CA ILE A 78 2.33 -1.93 -19.78
C ILE A 78 2.31 -2.37 -21.24
N THR A 79 1.48 -3.37 -21.56
CA THR A 79 1.19 -3.79 -22.94
C THR A 79 -0.32 -3.69 -23.20
N LEU A 80 -0.69 -2.88 -24.18
CA LEU A 80 -2.06 -2.66 -24.65
C LEU A 80 -2.46 -3.69 -25.72
N GLN A 81 -3.76 -3.92 -25.86
CA GLN A 81 -4.31 -4.84 -26.87
C GLN A 81 -4.08 -4.34 -28.30
N GLU A 82 -4.26 -3.03 -28.50
CA GLU A 82 -4.22 -2.39 -29.81
C GLU A 82 -3.18 -1.26 -29.84
N LYS A 83 -2.80 -0.84 -31.06
CA LYS A 83 -1.91 0.29 -31.27
C LYS A 83 -2.79 1.53 -31.44
N ASP A 84 -2.59 2.52 -30.60
CA ASP A 84 -3.26 3.81 -30.65
C ASP A 84 -2.34 4.87 -30.02
N SER A 85 -2.74 6.14 -30.13
CA SER A 85 -2.11 7.26 -29.42
C SER A 85 -2.56 7.24 -27.96
N TYR A 86 -1.64 6.84 -27.08
CA TYR A 86 -1.87 6.75 -25.64
C TYR A 86 -1.09 7.82 -24.87
N ARG A 87 -1.67 8.24 -23.74
CA ARG A 87 -0.98 8.90 -22.64
C ARG A 87 -0.83 7.88 -21.51
N VAL A 88 0.37 7.69 -20.99
CA VAL A 88 0.69 6.63 -20.02
C VAL A 88 1.46 7.20 -18.85
N TRP A 89 1.04 6.89 -17.63
CA TRP A 89 1.71 7.27 -16.39
C TRP A 89 2.21 6.02 -15.67
N LEU A 90 3.52 5.80 -15.61
CA LEU A 90 4.11 4.68 -14.87
C LEU A 90 4.74 5.17 -13.56
N PRO A 91 4.50 4.49 -12.42
CA PRO A 91 5.10 4.87 -11.15
C PRO A 91 6.61 4.67 -11.18
N VAL A 92 7.33 5.63 -10.59
CA VAL A 92 8.78 5.58 -10.40
C VAL A 92 9.11 5.99 -8.98
N PRO A 93 10.22 5.51 -8.40
CA PRO A 93 10.54 5.75 -7.01
C PRO A 93 10.72 7.26 -6.76
N THR A 94 10.35 7.74 -5.59
CA THR A 94 10.57 9.12 -5.13
C THR A 94 11.64 9.14 -4.04
N GLU A 95 12.44 10.21 -4.02
CA GLU A 95 13.45 10.36 -2.96
C GLU A 95 12.78 10.75 -1.65
N ASN A 96 13.20 10.10 -0.58
CA ASN A 96 12.75 10.37 0.77
C ASN A 96 13.79 9.90 1.79
N MET A 97 13.39 9.74 3.04
CA MET A 97 14.26 9.28 4.12
C MET A 97 14.86 7.88 3.91
N GLN A 98 14.15 6.97 3.23
CA GLN A 98 14.62 5.61 2.95
C GLN A 98 15.26 5.47 1.58
N ILE A 99 14.72 6.15 0.56
CA ILE A 99 15.12 6.02 -0.84
C ILE A 99 15.98 7.19 -1.30
N LYS A 100 17.14 6.89 -1.89
CA LYS A 100 18.10 7.85 -2.46
C LYS A 100 18.68 7.35 -3.79
N ASN A 101 19.46 8.20 -4.46
CA ASN A 101 20.26 7.85 -5.64
C ASN A 101 19.44 7.28 -6.79
N ILE A 102 18.28 7.89 -7.05
CA ILE A 102 17.35 7.41 -8.07
C ILE A 102 17.88 7.69 -9.47
N LYS A 103 17.85 6.68 -10.34
CA LYS A 103 18.22 6.80 -11.76
C LYS A 103 17.19 6.13 -12.64
N ILE A 104 16.71 6.83 -13.66
CA ILE A 104 15.99 6.20 -14.77
C ILE A 104 17.05 5.61 -15.71
N LEU A 105 16.98 4.30 -15.96
CA LEU A 105 17.98 3.55 -16.73
C LEU A 105 17.55 3.36 -18.19
N LYS A 106 16.28 3.02 -18.40
CA LYS A 106 15.71 2.76 -19.72
C LYS A 106 14.25 3.15 -19.74
N THR A 107 13.81 3.72 -20.84
CA THR A 107 12.39 3.92 -21.14
C THR A 107 12.08 3.42 -22.54
N ASP A 108 10.83 3.03 -22.73
CA ASP A 108 10.23 2.80 -24.05
C ASP A 108 8.80 3.36 -23.98
N PRO A 109 8.49 4.46 -24.68
CA PRO A 109 9.31 5.17 -25.64
C PRO A 109 10.49 5.94 -25.00
N VAL A 110 11.44 6.37 -25.82
CA VAL A 110 12.63 7.14 -25.35
C VAL A 110 12.25 8.54 -24.87
N SER A 111 11.24 9.18 -25.49
CA SER A 111 10.77 10.50 -25.07
C SER A 111 9.77 10.36 -23.91
N TYR A 112 10.04 11.05 -22.81
CA TYR A 112 9.19 11.06 -21.62
C TYR A 112 9.31 12.37 -20.85
N THR A 113 8.33 12.59 -19.99
CA THR A 113 8.36 13.63 -18.95
C THR A 113 8.32 12.95 -17.59
N ILE A 114 8.80 13.62 -16.54
CA ILE A 114 8.75 13.09 -15.18
C ILE A 114 8.14 14.15 -14.27
N SER A 115 7.16 13.75 -13.46
CA SER A 115 6.48 14.66 -12.54
C SER A 115 7.50 15.28 -11.56
N LEU A 116 7.54 16.61 -11.49
CA LEU A 116 8.44 17.33 -10.58
C LEU A 116 7.70 17.63 -9.27
N LYS A 117 8.29 17.28 -8.12
CA LYS A 117 7.76 17.59 -6.78
C LYS A 117 6.35 17.05 -6.48
N SER A 118 5.83 16.11 -7.28
CA SER A 118 4.55 15.46 -7.00
C SER A 118 4.67 14.47 -5.84
N LYS A 119 3.67 14.43 -4.96
CA LYS A 119 3.50 13.37 -3.95
C LYS A 119 3.11 12.01 -4.59
N GLN A 120 2.89 11.97 -5.89
CA GLN A 120 2.66 10.78 -6.68
C GLN A 120 3.56 10.84 -7.93
N ARG A 121 4.71 10.18 -7.85
CA ARG A 121 5.79 10.35 -8.83
C ARG A 121 5.65 9.38 -9.99
N THR A 122 5.55 9.93 -11.20
CA THR A 122 5.35 9.16 -12.43
C THR A 122 6.29 9.62 -13.53
N VAL A 123 6.72 8.68 -14.38
CA VAL A 123 7.07 9.03 -15.75
C VAL A 123 5.81 9.07 -16.60
N HIS A 124 5.73 10.04 -17.49
CA HIS A 124 4.63 10.24 -18.41
C HIS A 124 5.11 10.15 -19.86
N PHE A 125 4.38 9.36 -20.65
CA PHE A 125 4.61 9.14 -22.07
C PHE A 125 3.39 9.58 -22.88
N GLU A 126 3.63 10.16 -24.05
CA GLU A 126 2.62 10.30 -25.11
C GLU A 126 3.20 9.71 -26.39
N ALA A 127 2.65 8.59 -26.86
CA ALA A 127 3.14 7.94 -28.08
C ALA A 127 2.09 7.03 -28.72
N GLU A 128 2.28 6.75 -30.02
CA GLU A 128 1.49 5.78 -30.76
C GLU A 128 2.18 4.41 -30.79
N GLN A 129 1.98 3.60 -29.75
CA GLN A 129 2.54 2.25 -29.66
C GLN A 129 1.73 1.37 -28.70
N LYS A 130 2.04 0.07 -28.68
CA LYS A 130 1.35 -0.89 -27.80
C LYS A 130 2.01 -1.08 -26.45
N THR A 131 3.31 -0.81 -26.33
CA THR A 131 4.09 -1.18 -25.15
C THR A 131 4.74 0.06 -24.57
N PHE A 132 4.66 0.23 -23.25
CA PHE A 132 5.26 1.34 -22.53
C PHE A 132 6.01 0.79 -21.33
N GLY A 133 7.25 1.21 -21.10
CA GLY A 133 8.06 0.68 -20.02
C GLY A 133 9.05 1.67 -19.46
N VAL A 134 9.34 1.50 -18.17
CA VAL A 134 10.42 2.21 -17.48
C VAL A 134 11.19 1.24 -16.60
N GLU A 135 12.51 1.32 -16.68
CA GLU A 135 13.45 0.69 -15.78
C GLU A 135 14.20 1.75 -15.01
N PHE A 136 14.34 1.54 -13.70
CA PHE A 136 14.98 2.46 -12.80
C PHE A 136 15.82 1.73 -11.75
N GLN A 137 16.70 2.48 -11.14
CA GLN A 137 17.52 2.05 -10.02
C GLN A 137 17.34 3.02 -8.85
N TYR A 138 17.38 2.49 -7.63
CA TYR A 138 17.38 3.28 -6.43
C TYR A 138 18.11 2.56 -5.30
N ASP A 139 18.61 3.32 -4.34
CA ASP A 139 19.17 2.80 -3.10
C ASP A 139 18.14 2.96 -1.97
N ILE A 140 17.88 1.91 -1.20
CA ILE A 140 16.93 1.90 -0.09
C ILE A 140 17.59 1.45 1.21
N SER A 141 17.31 2.16 2.29
CA SER A 141 17.80 1.86 3.65
C SER A 141 16.73 1.21 4.51
N GLU A 142 17.11 0.13 5.21
CA GLU A 142 16.27 -0.42 6.29
C GLU A 142 16.25 0.54 7.47
N VAL A 143 15.09 0.66 8.12
CA VAL A 143 14.89 1.57 9.26
C VAL A 143 14.31 0.83 10.44
N LEU A 144 14.72 1.25 11.63
CA LEU A 144 14.18 0.83 12.92
C LEU A 144 14.29 2.04 13.84
N TYR A 145 13.15 2.49 14.33
CA TYR A 145 13.02 3.59 15.27
C TYR A 145 12.96 3.05 16.69
N ASP A 146 13.83 3.58 17.55
CA ASP A 146 13.82 3.29 18.98
C ASP A 146 13.12 4.46 19.70
N ILE A 147 11.83 4.26 19.98
CA ILE A 147 10.96 5.30 20.55
C ILE A 147 10.84 5.10 22.05
N ASP A 148 11.26 6.10 22.81
CA ASP A 148 11.05 6.19 24.25
C ASP A 148 9.77 7.00 24.50
N PRO A 149 8.68 6.37 24.98
CA PRO A 149 7.43 7.07 25.24
C PRO A 149 7.59 8.27 26.17
N ASN A 150 8.56 8.27 27.08
CA ASN A 150 8.78 9.37 28.03
C ASN A 150 9.38 10.62 27.38
N LYS A 151 9.94 10.48 26.18
CA LYS A 151 10.50 11.58 25.39
C LYS A 151 9.54 12.08 24.31
N VAL A 152 8.36 11.46 24.20
CA VAL A 152 7.36 11.86 23.20
C VAL A 152 6.74 13.18 23.63
N GLU A 153 6.80 14.14 22.72
CA GLU A 153 6.24 15.47 22.91
C GLU A 153 4.87 15.60 22.23
N GLY A 154 4.10 16.60 22.64
CA GLY A 154 2.91 17.02 21.92
C GLY A 154 3.23 17.49 20.50
N VAL A 155 2.28 17.31 19.58
CA VAL A 155 2.42 17.80 18.20
C VAL A 155 1.86 19.21 18.11
N GLU A 156 2.70 20.14 17.68
CA GLU A 156 2.29 21.48 17.24
C GLU A 156 2.54 21.55 15.73
N SER A 157 1.56 22.03 14.94
CA SER A 157 1.69 22.42 13.52
C SER A 157 1.80 21.32 12.42
N LEU A 158 0.82 20.40 12.30
CA LEU A 158 0.72 19.46 11.16
C LEU A 158 -0.73 19.27 10.67
N ASP A 159 -1.46 20.38 10.50
CA ASP A 159 -2.92 20.39 10.26
C ASP A 159 -3.36 19.58 9.04
N GLU A 160 -2.61 19.60 7.93
CA GLU A 160 -2.87 18.78 6.73
C GLU A 160 -2.95 17.28 7.08
N TYR A 161 -2.09 16.84 7.99
CA TYR A 161 -1.96 15.45 8.41
C TYR A 161 -2.83 15.10 9.61
N LEU A 162 -3.60 16.05 10.13
CA LEU A 162 -4.61 15.89 11.17
C LEU A 162 -6.04 16.03 10.63
N SER A 163 -6.21 16.56 9.41
CA SER A 163 -7.50 16.86 8.80
C SER A 163 -8.10 15.67 8.04
N GLU A 164 -9.41 15.73 7.78
CA GLU A 164 -10.09 14.83 6.85
C GLU A 164 -9.56 14.97 5.43
N LYS A 165 -9.70 13.90 4.63
CA LYS A 165 -9.43 13.90 3.19
C LYS A 165 -10.44 13.00 2.51
N MET A 166 -11.49 13.64 1.99
CA MET A 166 -12.68 12.95 1.51
C MET A 166 -12.42 12.18 0.20
N PRO A 167 -13.11 11.04 0.00
CA PRO A 167 -14.08 10.45 0.93
C PRO A 167 -13.48 9.36 1.84
N HIS A 168 -12.19 9.02 1.68
CA HIS A 168 -11.60 7.83 2.31
C HIS A 168 -10.99 8.06 3.70
N ILE A 169 -10.65 9.31 4.05
CA ILE A 169 -10.39 9.74 5.42
C ILE A 169 -11.54 10.65 5.84
N SER A 170 -12.56 10.07 6.47
CA SER A 170 -13.69 10.82 7.02
C SER A 170 -13.90 10.47 8.50
N PHE A 171 -14.14 11.48 9.32
CA PHE A 171 -14.29 11.37 10.77
C PHE A 171 -15.75 11.17 11.14
N THR A 172 -16.34 10.08 10.64
CA THR A 172 -17.74 9.75 10.87
C THR A 172 -17.99 9.45 12.36
N PRO A 173 -19.23 9.62 12.87
CA PRO A 173 -19.52 9.35 14.27
C PRO A 173 -19.12 7.93 14.73
N TYR A 174 -19.27 6.94 13.84
CA TYR A 174 -18.84 5.57 14.11
C TYR A 174 -17.32 5.48 14.33
N LEU A 175 -16.53 6.03 13.41
CA LEU A 175 -15.07 6.00 13.51
C LEU A 175 -14.57 6.80 14.72
N ARG A 176 -15.16 7.95 15.02
CA ARG A 176 -14.83 8.73 16.23
C ARG A 176 -15.07 7.94 17.51
N ASN A 177 -16.23 7.31 17.64
CA ASN A 177 -16.56 6.51 18.81
C ASN A 177 -15.64 5.28 18.95
N LEU A 178 -15.38 4.58 17.83
CA LEU A 178 -14.47 3.44 17.81
C LEU A 178 -13.06 3.84 18.24
N THR A 179 -12.50 4.90 17.65
CA THR A 179 -11.18 5.42 18.00
C THR A 179 -11.11 5.83 19.46
N ASN A 180 -12.06 6.62 19.96
CA ASN A 180 -12.09 7.08 21.36
C ASN A 180 -12.14 5.90 22.35
N ARG A 181 -12.91 4.85 22.03
CA ARG A 181 -12.95 3.63 22.85
C ARG A 181 -11.61 2.88 22.88
N ILE A 182 -10.89 2.88 21.76
CA ILE A 182 -9.60 2.17 21.64
C ILE A 182 -8.49 2.92 22.36
N VAL A 183 -8.40 4.24 22.20
CA VAL A 183 -7.34 5.04 22.82
C VAL A 183 -7.63 5.42 24.28
N GLY A 184 -8.92 5.41 24.69
CA GLY A 184 -9.33 5.73 26.05
C GLY A 184 -8.82 7.10 26.51
N GLU A 185 -8.17 7.12 27.68
CA GLU A 185 -7.61 8.35 28.29
C GLU A 185 -6.16 8.62 27.90
N GLU A 186 -5.53 7.76 27.09
CA GLU A 186 -4.13 7.89 26.69
C GLU A 186 -3.88 9.28 26.05
N LYS A 187 -2.79 9.93 26.47
CA LYS A 187 -2.40 11.27 26.00
C LYS A 187 -1.20 11.22 25.07
N ASN A 188 -0.32 10.25 25.24
CA ASN A 188 0.90 10.07 24.48
C ASN A 188 0.56 9.69 23.01
N PRO A 189 0.89 10.55 22.02
CA PRO A 189 0.61 10.28 20.61
C PRO A 189 1.17 8.94 20.09
N TYR A 190 2.33 8.51 20.59
CA TYR A 190 2.93 7.24 20.19
C TYR A 190 2.12 6.05 20.72
N LEU A 191 1.71 6.09 21.99
CA LEU A 191 0.91 5.02 22.59
C LEU A 191 -0.49 4.96 21.97
N LYS A 192 -1.15 6.10 21.72
CA LYS A 192 -2.40 6.15 20.95
C LYS A 192 -2.28 5.44 19.60
N ALA A 193 -1.25 5.78 18.82
CA ALA A 193 -1.01 5.16 17.53
C ALA A 193 -0.71 3.66 17.67
N LYS A 194 -0.01 3.24 18.74
CA LYS A 194 0.27 1.85 19.02
C LYS A 194 -0.99 1.05 19.36
N ASP A 195 -1.88 1.60 20.17
CA ASP A 195 -3.17 0.98 20.52
C ASP A 195 -4.05 0.79 19.29
N ILE A 196 -4.10 1.81 18.42
CA ILE A 196 -4.80 1.74 17.13
C ILE A 196 -4.19 0.66 16.24
N TYR A 197 -2.86 0.65 16.10
CA TYR A 197 -2.13 -0.36 15.32
C TYR A 197 -2.43 -1.77 15.84
N HIS A 198 -2.39 -1.97 17.16
CA HIS A 198 -2.69 -3.25 17.79
C HIS A 198 -4.14 -3.66 17.55
N TRP A 199 -5.10 -2.78 17.77
CA TRP A 199 -6.50 -3.08 17.49
C TRP A 199 -6.72 -3.49 16.03
N ILE A 200 -6.16 -2.76 15.05
CA ILE A 200 -6.29 -3.11 13.63
C ILE A 200 -5.66 -4.47 13.34
N THR A 201 -4.44 -4.70 13.81
CA THR A 201 -3.70 -5.94 13.53
C THR A 201 -4.33 -7.18 14.17
N ASP A 202 -5.09 -7.04 15.26
CA ASP A 202 -5.85 -8.14 15.87
C ASP A 202 -7.20 -8.39 15.19
N ASN A 203 -7.91 -7.31 14.85
CA ASN A 203 -9.33 -7.36 14.51
C ASN A 203 -9.62 -7.32 13.01
N VAL A 204 -8.77 -6.71 12.19
CA VAL A 204 -9.00 -6.55 10.75
C VAL A 204 -8.25 -7.65 9.99
N GLY A 205 -8.96 -8.52 9.25
CA GLY A 205 -8.35 -9.58 8.45
C GLY A 205 -7.88 -9.11 7.08
N TYR A 206 -6.73 -9.58 6.62
CA TYR A 206 -6.30 -9.32 5.24
C TYR A 206 -7.17 -10.05 4.21
N THR A 207 -7.66 -9.34 3.20
CA THR A 207 -8.37 -9.90 2.03
C THR A 207 -8.03 -9.08 0.79
N TYR A 208 -8.03 -9.69 -0.38
CA TYR A 208 -8.09 -8.91 -1.63
C TYR A 208 -9.45 -8.24 -1.76
N VAL A 209 -9.49 -7.11 -2.44
CA VAL A 209 -10.71 -6.34 -2.65
C VAL A 209 -10.84 -5.93 -4.12
N PRO A 210 -12.05 -5.63 -4.60
CA PRO A 210 -12.26 -4.93 -5.86
C PRO A 210 -11.55 -3.57 -5.90
N GLU A 211 -11.50 -2.97 -7.08
CA GLU A 211 -10.87 -1.65 -7.26
C GLU A 211 -11.51 -0.60 -6.34
N TYR A 212 -10.67 0.29 -5.80
CA TYR A 212 -11.06 1.23 -4.74
C TYR A 212 -12.15 2.22 -5.14
N SER A 213 -12.36 2.44 -6.44
CA SER A 213 -13.45 3.25 -6.99
C SER A 213 -14.85 2.73 -6.65
N LEU A 214 -14.98 1.48 -6.21
CA LEU A 214 -16.24 0.86 -5.81
C LEU A 214 -16.61 1.10 -4.33
N PHE A 215 -15.81 1.86 -3.59
CA PHE A 215 -16.02 2.10 -2.16
C PHE A 215 -16.24 3.59 -1.89
N ASP A 216 -17.42 3.95 -1.36
CA ASP A 216 -17.75 5.33 -1.00
C ASP A 216 -16.80 5.88 0.08
N ASN A 217 -16.58 5.10 1.13
CA ASN A 217 -15.66 5.42 2.21
C ASN A 217 -14.92 4.15 2.65
N ILE A 218 -13.63 4.10 2.36
CA ILE A 218 -12.79 2.91 2.63
C ILE A 218 -12.56 2.74 4.13
N SER A 219 -12.21 3.80 4.87
CA SER A 219 -11.92 3.67 6.29
C SER A 219 -13.14 3.17 7.08
N GLU A 220 -14.34 3.70 6.79
CA GLU A 220 -15.57 3.21 7.42
C GLU A 220 -15.93 1.79 6.98
N TYR A 221 -15.78 1.45 5.69
CA TYR A 221 -16.00 0.10 5.20
C TYR A 221 -15.16 -0.92 5.97
N VAL A 222 -13.85 -0.67 6.11
CA VAL A 222 -12.93 -1.60 6.80
C VAL A 222 -13.27 -1.71 8.28
N ALA A 223 -13.56 -0.59 8.94
CA ALA A 223 -13.91 -0.58 10.36
C ALA A 223 -15.21 -1.33 10.68
N ARG A 224 -16.14 -1.42 9.74
CA ARG A 224 -17.41 -2.15 9.90
C ARG A 224 -17.32 -3.61 9.49
N ASN A 225 -16.56 -3.91 8.44
CA ASN A 225 -16.45 -5.27 7.89
C ASN A 225 -15.26 -6.06 8.44
N LEU A 226 -14.35 -5.42 9.16
CA LEU A 226 -13.17 -6.02 9.78
C LEU A 226 -12.31 -6.82 8.79
N ARG A 227 -12.24 -6.34 7.54
CA ARG A 227 -11.39 -6.91 6.49
C ARG A 227 -11.05 -5.88 5.42
N GLY A 228 -9.93 -6.10 4.74
CA GLY A 228 -9.44 -5.27 3.64
C GLY A 228 -8.03 -5.66 3.22
N ASP A 229 -7.51 -5.07 2.15
CA ASP A 229 -6.12 -5.26 1.69
C ASP A 229 -5.16 -4.25 2.38
N CYS A 230 -3.93 -4.10 1.85
CA CYS A 230 -2.90 -3.27 2.47
C CYS A 230 -3.30 -1.79 2.55
N GLY A 231 -3.82 -1.22 1.48
CA GLY A 231 -4.24 0.17 1.46
C GLY A 231 -5.47 0.42 2.33
N MET A 232 -6.41 -0.51 2.37
CA MET A 232 -7.54 -0.46 3.29
C MET A 232 -7.12 -0.45 4.77
N HIS A 233 -6.12 -1.25 5.16
CA HIS A 233 -5.54 -1.20 6.50
C HIS A 233 -4.85 0.14 6.78
N ALA A 234 -4.08 0.67 5.83
CA ALA A 234 -3.39 1.94 5.96
C ALA A 234 -4.37 3.12 6.11
N LEU A 235 -5.42 3.19 5.28
CA LEU A 235 -6.44 4.25 5.34
C LEU A 235 -7.20 4.23 6.67
N LEU A 236 -7.58 3.06 7.18
CA LEU A 236 -8.22 2.95 8.49
C LEU A 236 -7.29 3.43 9.60
N PHE A 237 -6.03 2.94 9.60
CA PHE A 237 -5.03 3.36 10.57
C PHE A 237 -4.80 4.87 10.57
N ILE A 238 -4.59 5.47 9.39
CA ILE A 238 -4.41 6.92 9.24
C ILE A 238 -5.65 7.65 9.76
N THR A 239 -6.85 7.25 9.37
CA THR A 239 -8.10 7.90 9.78
C THR A 239 -8.25 7.90 11.30
N MET A 240 -8.01 6.76 11.95
CA MET A 240 -8.10 6.64 13.40
C MET A 240 -7.00 7.44 14.11
N CYS A 241 -5.77 7.46 13.59
CA CYS A 241 -4.70 8.29 14.13
C CYS A 241 -5.07 9.77 14.07
N ARG A 242 -5.58 10.25 12.94
CA ARG A 242 -5.98 11.66 12.79
C ARG A 242 -7.13 12.05 13.72
N ILE A 243 -8.12 11.17 13.89
CA ILE A 243 -9.19 11.34 14.90
C ILE A 243 -8.61 11.46 16.31
N ALA A 244 -7.58 10.66 16.64
CA ALA A 244 -6.92 10.67 17.94
C ALA A 244 -5.94 11.85 18.16
N GLY A 245 -5.81 12.75 17.18
CA GLY A 245 -4.89 13.88 17.19
C GLY A 245 -3.44 13.50 16.89
N VAL A 246 -3.19 12.36 16.23
CA VAL A 246 -1.86 11.91 15.81
C VAL A 246 -1.72 12.13 14.30
N PRO A 247 -0.77 12.97 13.84
CA PRO A 247 -0.60 13.21 12.42
C PRO A 247 -0.16 11.93 11.72
N ALA A 248 -0.87 11.58 10.66
CA ALA A 248 -0.62 10.36 9.91
C ALA A 248 -0.78 10.61 8.40
N LYS A 249 0.03 9.93 7.58
CA LYS A 249 -0.02 10.05 6.12
C LYS A 249 0.18 8.71 5.42
N TRP A 250 -0.21 8.69 4.16
CA TRP A 250 -0.13 7.52 3.28
C TRP A 250 1.25 7.39 2.65
N GLN A 251 1.68 6.16 2.41
CA GLN A 251 2.81 5.87 1.54
C GLN A 251 2.53 4.59 0.74
N SER A 252 2.84 4.59 -0.55
CA SER A 252 2.67 3.39 -1.37
C SER A 252 3.64 3.28 -2.53
N GLY A 253 3.68 2.07 -3.09
CA GLY A 253 4.41 1.74 -4.30
C GLY A 253 4.40 0.23 -4.44
N TRP A 254 5.56 -0.43 -4.29
CA TRP A 254 5.67 -1.88 -4.38
C TRP A 254 6.30 -2.51 -3.15
N TYR A 255 5.85 -3.72 -2.83
CA TYR A 255 6.65 -4.70 -2.11
C TYR A 255 7.62 -5.36 -3.10
N VAL A 256 8.94 -5.26 -2.86
CA VAL A 256 9.96 -5.68 -3.83
C VAL A 256 10.99 -6.61 -3.20
N THR A 257 11.04 -7.86 -3.65
CA THR A 257 12.05 -8.85 -3.27
C THR A 257 12.88 -9.25 -4.50
N PRO A 258 13.99 -9.98 -4.36
CA PRO A 258 14.81 -10.37 -5.51
C PRO A 258 14.07 -11.09 -6.65
N ASN A 259 12.99 -11.82 -6.34
CA ASN A 259 12.29 -12.68 -7.29
C ASN A 259 10.79 -12.35 -7.46
N TYR A 260 10.30 -11.33 -6.77
CA TYR A 260 8.88 -11.00 -6.73
C TYR A 260 8.67 -9.53 -6.40
N ALA A 261 7.78 -8.88 -7.14
CA ALA A 261 7.30 -7.55 -6.79
C ALA A 261 5.79 -7.47 -7.02
N SER A 262 5.13 -6.70 -6.17
CA SER A 262 3.70 -6.43 -6.26
C SER A 262 3.36 -5.06 -5.67
N PRO A 263 2.21 -4.48 -6.03
CA PRO A 263 1.63 -3.34 -5.31
C PRO A 263 1.62 -3.54 -3.78
N HIS A 264 1.84 -2.46 -3.03
CA HIS A 264 1.78 -2.45 -1.57
C HIS A 264 1.68 -1.04 -0.98
N ASP A 265 0.91 -0.93 0.10
CA ASP A 265 0.56 0.32 0.79
C ASP A 265 0.80 0.22 2.29
N TRP A 266 1.16 1.34 2.89
CA TRP A 266 1.32 1.46 4.32
C TRP A 266 1.14 2.92 4.76
N ALA A 267 1.35 3.17 6.04
CA ALA A 267 1.18 4.48 6.65
C ALA A 267 2.49 5.01 7.27
N GLN A 268 2.49 6.29 7.59
CA GLN A 268 3.46 6.90 8.49
C GLN A 268 2.73 7.69 9.57
N VAL A 269 3.26 7.71 10.78
CA VAL A 269 2.82 8.62 11.87
C VAL A 269 3.94 9.57 12.23
N TYR A 270 3.60 10.81 12.58
CA TYR A 270 4.58 11.77 13.07
C TYR A 270 4.62 11.75 14.59
N ILE A 271 5.78 11.43 15.16
CA ILE A 271 6.01 11.41 16.61
C ILE A 271 7.20 12.32 16.92
N LYS A 272 6.98 13.40 17.66
CA LYS A 272 8.05 14.33 18.06
C LYS A 272 8.84 13.75 19.24
N PRO A 273 10.19 13.86 19.27
CA PRO A 273 11.10 14.49 18.29
C PRO A 273 11.58 13.57 17.15
N TYR A 274 11.06 12.35 17.05
CA TYR A 274 11.53 11.29 16.16
C TYR A 274 11.19 11.46 14.67
N GLY A 275 10.19 12.27 14.34
CA GLY A 275 9.76 12.55 12.97
C GLY A 275 8.75 11.55 12.43
N TRP A 276 8.78 11.31 11.10
CA TRP A 276 7.86 10.38 10.42
C TRP A 276 8.31 8.93 10.59
N ILE A 277 7.51 8.16 11.30
CA ILE A 277 7.74 6.76 11.64
C ILE A 277 6.85 5.88 10.74
N PRO A 278 7.39 4.85 10.08
CA PRO A 278 6.58 3.98 9.24
C PRO A 278 5.74 2.99 10.05
N VAL A 279 4.54 2.70 9.55
CA VAL A 279 3.59 1.74 10.12
C VAL A 279 2.94 0.91 9.02
N ASP A 280 3.08 -0.41 9.06
CA ASP A 280 2.48 -1.35 8.10
C ASP A 280 1.56 -2.34 8.82
N ALA A 281 0.32 -1.89 9.08
CA ALA A 281 -0.70 -2.67 9.76
C ALA A 281 -1.08 -3.96 9.01
N SER A 282 -0.93 -3.99 7.68
CA SER A 282 -1.24 -5.18 6.90
C SER A 282 -0.21 -6.29 7.13
N PHE A 283 1.08 -5.95 7.14
CA PHE A 283 2.13 -6.92 7.44
C PHE A 283 2.16 -7.29 8.93
N GLY A 284 1.78 -6.36 9.81
CA GLY A 284 1.50 -6.62 11.21
C GLY A 284 0.40 -7.66 11.42
N ASN A 285 -0.74 -7.51 10.74
CA ASN A 285 -1.89 -8.43 10.85
C ASN A 285 -1.53 -9.86 10.46
N VAL A 286 -0.84 -10.04 9.34
CA VAL A 286 -0.38 -11.38 8.88
C VAL A 286 0.56 -12.05 9.89
N ARG A 287 1.14 -11.27 10.82
CA ARG A 287 2.07 -11.71 11.87
C ARG A 287 1.47 -11.66 13.27
N LYS A 288 0.16 -11.48 13.43
CA LYS A 288 -0.49 -11.26 14.73
C LYS A 288 -0.19 -12.31 15.81
N ASN A 289 0.10 -13.55 15.42
CA ASN A 289 0.47 -14.65 16.33
C ASN A 289 1.97 -14.64 16.73
N ASN A 290 2.74 -13.63 16.33
CA ASN A 290 4.13 -13.46 16.70
C ASN A 290 4.39 -11.98 17.00
N GLU A 291 4.27 -11.61 18.27
CA GLU A 291 4.36 -10.23 18.75
C GLU A 291 5.64 -9.53 18.27
N LEU A 292 6.81 -10.18 18.36
CA LEU A 292 8.08 -9.60 17.91
C LEU A 292 8.04 -9.19 16.43
N LYS A 293 7.45 -10.01 15.57
CA LYS A 293 7.34 -9.77 14.13
C LYS A 293 6.18 -8.84 13.78
N ARG A 294 5.10 -8.86 14.57
CA ARG A 294 3.99 -7.91 14.48
C ARG A 294 4.48 -6.51 14.81
N ASP A 295 5.09 -6.32 15.98
CA ASP A 295 5.54 -5.00 16.46
C ASP A 295 6.70 -4.43 15.64
N PHE A 296 7.40 -5.26 14.88
CA PHE A 296 8.38 -4.77 13.91
C PHE A 296 7.76 -3.75 12.95
N TYR A 297 6.53 -3.97 12.48
CA TYR A 297 5.87 -3.09 11.51
C TYR A 297 5.20 -1.86 12.14
N PHE A 298 5.50 -1.55 13.40
CA PHE A 298 5.18 -0.29 14.05
C PHE A 298 6.47 0.43 14.42
N GLY A 299 7.06 1.13 13.44
CA GLY A 299 8.33 1.84 13.60
C GLY A 299 9.56 1.18 12.98
N ALA A 300 9.38 0.14 12.17
CA ALA A 300 10.46 -0.38 11.33
C ALA A 300 9.96 -0.72 9.93
N LEU A 301 10.87 -0.64 8.95
CA LEU A 301 10.66 -1.17 7.61
C LEU A 301 11.92 -1.84 7.10
N ASP A 302 11.71 -2.98 6.48
CA ASP A 302 12.69 -3.67 5.65
C ASP A 302 12.92 -2.92 4.31
N ALA A 303 13.95 -3.36 3.57
CA ALA A 303 14.30 -2.78 2.27
C ALA A 303 13.45 -3.32 1.10
N PHE A 304 12.43 -4.14 1.35
CA PHE A 304 11.58 -4.70 0.29
C PHE A 304 10.47 -3.73 -0.08
N ARG A 305 10.84 -2.48 -0.37
CA ARG A 305 9.92 -1.41 -0.76
C ARG A 305 10.43 -0.68 -1.99
N MET A 306 9.51 -0.24 -2.83
CA MET A 306 9.68 0.84 -3.79
C MET A 306 8.61 1.87 -3.45
N ILE A 307 9.00 3.12 -3.24
CA ILE A 307 8.08 4.18 -2.81
C ILE A 307 7.89 5.12 -3.98
N SER A 308 6.69 5.17 -4.55
CA SER A 308 6.34 6.09 -5.64
C SER A 308 5.33 7.15 -5.21
N ASN A 309 4.56 6.88 -4.15
CA ASN A 309 3.51 7.76 -3.65
C ASN A 309 3.73 8.06 -2.16
N GLU A 310 3.70 9.34 -1.80
CA GLU A 310 3.83 9.92 -0.45
C GLU A 310 2.50 10.51 0.06
N ASP A 311 1.45 10.40 -0.75
CA ASP A 311 0.07 10.74 -0.45
C ASP A 311 -0.85 10.03 -1.45
N PHE A 312 -2.14 9.95 -1.15
CA PHE A 312 -3.17 9.33 -1.99
C PHE A 312 -4.08 10.39 -2.62
N GLN A 313 -4.86 10.04 -3.65
CA GLN A 313 -5.72 10.95 -4.42
C GLN A 313 -5.00 12.20 -4.96
N VAL A 314 -3.71 12.07 -5.27
CA VAL A 314 -2.90 13.14 -5.85
C VAL A 314 -3.09 13.14 -7.37
N GLN A 315 -3.24 14.30 -7.98
CA GLN A 315 -3.33 14.41 -9.43
C GLN A 315 -1.98 14.11 -10.07
N PHE A 316 -2.01 13.46 -11.24
CA PHE A 316 -0.80 13.29 -12.03
C PHE A 316 -0.34 14.61 -12.65
N ASP A 317 0.93 14.63 -13.03
CA ASP A 317 1.54 15.68 -13.81
C ASP A 317 2.09 15.09 -15.11
N PRO A 318 1.49 15.40 -16.28
CA PRO A 318 0.26 16.17 -16.46
C PRO A 318 -0.99 15.42 -15.97
N PRO A 319 -2.12 16.10 -15.70
CA PRO A 319 -3.35 15.44 -15.25
C PRO A 319 -3.97 14.58 -16.35
N LYS A 320 -4.70 13.55 -15.91
CA LYS A 320 -5.55 12.73 -16.78
C LYS A 320 -6.81 13.48 -17.19
N ARG A 321 -7.35 13.12 -18.35
CA ARG A 321 -8.61 13.65 -18.89
C ARG A 321 -9.80 12.82 -18.42
N TYR A 322 -9.59 11.53 -18.21
CA TYR A 322 -10.63 10.58 -17.83
C TYR A 322 -10.40 10.05 -16.41
N MET A 323 -11.47 9.53 -15.80
CA MET A 323 -11.40 8.88 -14.50
C MET A 323 -10.40 7.73 -14.53
N ARG A 324 -9.58 7.66 -13.48
CA ARG A 324 -8.52 6.65 -13.32
C ARG A 324 -9.10 5.28 -13.07
N SER A 325 -8.32 4.25 -13.42
CA SER A 325 -8.61 2.87 -13.02
C SER A 325 -8.51 2.73 -11.50
N ASP A 326 -7.46 3.31 -10.92
CA ASP A 326 -7.29 3.50 -9.48
C ASP A 326 -7.25 5.01 -9.15
N PRO A 327 -8.31 5.58 -8.56
CA PRO A 327 -8.34 7.00 -8.20
C PRO A 327 -7.54 7.32 -6.92
N ILE A 328 -7.04 6.32 -6.21
CA ILE A 328 -6.41 6.48 -4.89
C ILE A 328 -4.91 6.57 -5.04
N ASP A 329 -4.29 5.67 -5.78
CA ASP A 329 -2.85 5.76 -6.06
C ASP A 329 -2.45 5.15 -7.42
N ASN A 330 -1.15 4.98 -7.63
CA ASN A 330 -0.60 4.45 -8.87
C ASN A 330 0.52 3.48 -8.55
N GLN A 331 0.21 2.19 -8.66
CA GLN A 331 1.16 1.10 -8.48
C GLN A 331 1.24 0.21 -9.74
N ARG A 332 0.24 0.26 -10.62
CA ARG A 332 0.15 -0.56 -11.84
C ARG A 332 0.24 0.25 -13.14
N GLY A 333 0.42 1.55 -13.02
CA GLY A 333 0.34 2.49 -14.13
C GLY A 333 -1.09 2.83 -14.52
N GLU A 334 -1.24 3.90 -15.30
CA GLU A 334 -2.52 4.44 -15.76
C GLU A 334 -2.41 4.80 -17.24
N VAL A 335 -3.49 4.57 -18.01
CA VAL A 335 -3.48 4.77 -19.46
C VAL A 335 -4.78 5.45 -19.91
N GLU A 336 -4.67 6.40 -20.83
CA GLU A 336 -5.83 6.92 -21.57
C GLU A 336 -5.47 7.10 -23.04
N ASN A 337 -6.47 7.09 -23.92
CA ASN A 337 -6.32 7.57 -25.28
C ASN A 337 -7.15 8.85 -25.47
N LYS A 338 -7.36 9.27 -26.72
CA LYS A 338 -8.16 10.48 -27.00
C LYS A 338 -9.63 10.33 -26.61
N LYS A 339 -10.16 9.11 -26.48
CA LYS A 339 -11.61 8.83 -26.35
C LYS A 339 -12.02 8.39 -24.95
N GLU A 340 -11.17 7.69 -24.21
CA GLU A 340 -11.52 7.09 -22.93
C GLU A 340 -10.30 6.78 -22.04
N ASN A 341 -10.58 6.45 -20.78
CA ASN A 341 -9.64 5.72 -19.92
C ASN A 341 -9.50 4.27 -20.41
N ILE A 342 -8.29 3.72 -20.37
CA ILE A 342 -8.06 2.30 -20.61
C ILE A 342 -7.91 1.62 -19.25
N TYR A 343 -8.92 0.85 -18.85
CA TYR A 343 -8.99 0.17 -17.55
C TYR A 343 -8.10 -1.07 -17.48
N TYR A 344 -7.83 -1.56 -16.26
CA TYR A 344 -6.91 -2.68 -15.99
C TYR A 344 -7.25 -4.00 -16.68
N ASP A 345 -8.49 -4.20 -17.13
CA ASP A 345 -8.92 -5.35 -17.93
C ASP A 345 -8.52 -5.24 -19.41
N LYS A 346 -8.22 -4.03 -19.89
CA LYS A 346 -7.83 -3.73 -21.28
C LYS A 346 -6.32 -3.68 -21.50
N PHE A 347 -5.50 -3.94 -20.48
CA PHE A 347 -4.04 -4.01 -20.63
C PHE A 347 -3.36 -4.96 -19.65
N LYS A 348 -2.14 -5.39 -20.00
CA LYS A 348 -1.28 -6.20 -19.14
C LYS A 348 -0.23 -5.30 -18.48
N CYS A 349 -0.12 -5.38 -17.16
CA CYS A 349 0.95 -4.75 -16.39
C CYS A 349 1.94 -5.82 -15.88
N GLU A 350 3.23 -5.60 -16.11
CA GLU A 350 4.31 -6.49 -15.66
C GLU A 350 5.33 -5.68 -14.85
N ILE A 351 5.46 -6.01 -13.57
CA ILE A 351 6.51 -5.48 -12.68
C ILE A 351 7.67 -6.48 -12.69
N SER A 352 8.89 -5.97 -12.86
CA SER A 352 10.11 -6.78 -12.93
C SER A 352 11.15 -6.30 -11.93
N VAL A 353 11.92 -7.24 -11.38
CA VAL A 353 13.08 -6.98 -10.54
C VAL A 353 14.28 -7.61 -11.23
N LYS A 354 15.26 -6.78 -11.62
CA LYS A 354 16.45 -7.23 -12.34
C LYS A 354 17.62 -7.49 -11.41
N ARG A 355 17.80 -6.63 -10.40
CA ARG A 355 18.91 -6.73 -9.44
C ARG A 355 18.43 -6.30 -8.07
N PHE A 356 18.91 -7.00 -7.05
CA PHE A 356 18.64 -6.69 -5.65
C PHE A 356 19.91 -6.96 -4.85
N ASN A 357 20.76 -5.94 -4.71
CA ASN A 357 22.11 -6.08 -4.16
C ASN A 357 22.23 -5.32 -2.85
N ARG A 358 22.78 -5.96 -1.81
CA ARG A 358 23.18 -5.24 -0.59
C ARG A 358 24.46 -4.45 -0.87
N ILE A 359 24.49 -3.18 -0.47
CA ILE A 359 25.62 -2.25 -0.68
C ILE A 359 26.23 -1.71 0.62
N ALA A 360 25.53 -1.84 1.76
CA ALA A 360 26.05 -1.60 3.11
C ALA A 360 25.34 -2.48 4.14
#